data_AF-A0A183DUV2-F1
#
_entry.id   AF-A0A183DUV2-F1
#
_cell.length_a   1.000
_cell.length_b   1.000
_cell.length_c   1.000
_cell.angle_alpha   90.00
_cell.angle_beta   90.00
_cell.angle_gamma   90.00
#
_symmetry.space_group_name_H-M   'P 1'
#
loop_
_entity.id
_entity.type
_entity.pdbx_description
1 polymer ?
#
loop_
_entity_poly.entity_id
_entity_poly.type
_entity_poly.pdbx_seq_one_letter_code
_entity_poly.pdbx_strand_id
1 'polypeptide(L)'
;MTSERVVSTILENVDGITNLAQRALKIKDEANQFFNDQAYDVAIELYTKAIELDNNVALFYGNRSMAYLKKELYGSALEDANMALKLDPDYTKAYYRRAAAYMALGKLKLALKDYDAVIT
;
A
#
# COMPACT_ATOMS: atom_id res chain seq x y z
N MET A 1 8.31 -14.60 16.85
CA MET A 1 7.89 -13.26 17.33
C MET A 1 6.58 -12.92 16.65
N THR A 2 5.62 -12.33 17.36
CA THR A 2 4.34 -11.90 16.77
C THR A 2 4.57 -10.70 15.84
N SER A 3 3.67 -10.48 14.87
CA SER A 3 3.73 -9.33 13.96
C SER A 3 3.82 -8.01 14.71
N GLU A 4 3.06 -7.86 15.81
CA GLU A 4 3.08 -6.68 16.68
C GLU A 4 4.47 -6.37 17.26
N ARG A 5 5.19 -7.38 17.75
CA ARG A 5 6.53 -7.18 18.32
C ARG A 5 7.52 -6.74 17.25
N VAL A 6 7.42 -7.31 16.04
CA VAL A 6 8.28 -6.92 14.91
C VAL A 6 8.03 -5.46 14.52
N VAL A 7 6.76 -5.07 14.40
CA VAL A 7 6.37 -3.69 14.08
C VAL A 7 6.87 -2.72 15.16
N SER A 8 6.68 -3.02 16.46
CA SER A 8 7.16 -2.17 17.56
C SER A 8 8.66 -1.89 17.46
N THR A 9 9.47 -2.94 17.26
CA THR A 9 10.93 -2.78 17.14
C THR A 9 11.32 -1.90 15.95
N ILE A 10 10.62 -1.99 14.82
CA ILE A 10 10.87 -1.12 13.67
C ILE A 10 10.50 0.33 13.98
N LEU A 11 9.37 0.56 14.65
CA LEU A 11 8.91 1.90 15.02
C LEU A 11 9.86 2.58 16.02
N GLU A 12 10.43 1.82 16.95
CA GLU A 12 11.47 2.27 17.89
C GLU A 12 12.74 2.70 17.14
N ASN A 13 13.18 1.92 16.14
CA ASN A 13 14.39 2.24 15.36
C ASN A 13 14.28 3.55 14.57
N VAL A 14 13.08 3.98 14.21
CA VAL A 14 12.84 5.22 13.47
C VAL A 14 12.40 6.39 14.37
N ASP A 15 12.30 6.18 15.68
CA ASP A 15 11.75 7.18 16.61
C ASP A 15 12.60 8.45 16.72
N GLY A 16 13.92 8.33 16.56
CA GLY A 16 14.84 9.46 16.50
C GLY A 16 14.69 10.36 15.26
N ILE A 17 13.90 9.96 14.26
CA ILE A 17 13.65 10.75 13.05
C ILE A 17 12.52 11.73 13.33
N THR A 18 12.87 12.99 13.61
CA THR A 18 11.91 14.04 13.99
C THR A 18 11.05 14.54 12.82
N ASN A 19 11.54 14.43 11.59
CA ASN A 19 10.75 14.76 10.40
C ASN A 19 9.77 13.62 10.09
N LEU A 20 8.46 13.89 10.24
CA LEU A 20 7.42 12.88 10.06
C LEU A 20 7.37 12.28 8.66
N ALA A 21 7.56 13.09 7.61
CA ALA A 21 7.58 12.61 6.23
C ALA A 21 8.76 11.67 5.97
N GLN A 22 9.95 12.04 6.48
CA GLN A 22 11.14 11.19 6.40
C GLN A 22 10.96 9.88 7.20
N ARG A 23 10.33 9.96 8.38
CA ARG A 23 10.02 8.80 9.21
C ARG A 23 9.03 7.87 8.49
N ALA A 24 7.98 8.41 7.89
CA ALA A 24 7.00 7.65 7.11
C ALA A 24 7.65 6.94 5.92
N LEU A 25 8.57 7.61 5.20
CA LEU A 25 9.33 7.01 4.11
C LEU A 25 10.18 5.82 4.59
N LYS A 26 10.84 5.94 5.74
CA LYS A 26 11.62 4.83 6.34
C LYS A 26 10.74 3.65 6.75
N ILE A 27 9.59 3.91 7.38
CA ILE A 27 8.63 2.85 7.72
C ILE A 27 8.13 2.16 6.44
N LYS A 28 7.87 2.93 5.37
CA LYS A 28 7.51 2.36 4.06
C LYS A 28 8.66 1.55 3.44
N ASP A 29 9.93 1.91 3.64
CA ASP A 29 11.08 1.11 3.17
C ASP A 29 11.13 -0.25 3.88
N GLU A 30 10.91 -0.27 5.19
CA GLU A 30 10.79 -1.52 5.97
C GLU A 30 9.59 -2.34 5.51
N ALA A 31 8.42 -1.70 5.31
CA ALA A 31 7.23 -2.36 4.79
C ALA A 31 7.47 -3.02 3.42
N ASN A 32 8.23 -2.35 2.53
CA ASN A 32 8.62 -2.92 1.25
C ASN A 32 9.48 -4.19 1.42
N GLN A 33 10.37 -4.21 2.42
CA GLN A 33 11.20 -5.39 2.67
C GLN A 33 10.35 -6.57 3.15
N PHE A 34 9.48 -6.36 4.14
CA PHE A 34 8.55 -7.42 4.59
C PHE A 34 7.60 -7.87 3.48
N PHE A 35 7.20 -6.97 2.57
CA PHE A 35 6.43 -7.34 1.39
C PHE A 35 7.22 -8.29 0.47
N ASN A 36 8.49 -7.99 0.21
CA ASN A 36 9.36 -8.84 -0.61
C ASN A 36 9.58 -10.22 0.03
N ASP A 37 9.66 -10.26 1.36
CA ASP A 37 9.77 -11.49 2.15
C ASP A 37 8.42 -12.22 2.29
N GLN A 38 7.36 -11.73 1.63
CA GLN A 38 5.99 -12.25 1.67
C GLN A 38 5.34 -12.24 3.05
N ALA A 39 5.91 -11.51 4.01
CA ALA A 39 5.36 -11.24 5.32
C ALA A 39 4.31 -10.11 5.23
N TYR A 40 3.24 -10.36 4.47
CA TYR A 40 2.28 -9.34 4.07
C TYR A 40 1.54 -8.70 5.24
N ASP A 41 1.26 -9.43 6.32
CA ASP A 41 0.58 -8.87 7.50
C ASP A 41 1.45 -7.79 8.17
N VAL A 42 2.77 -8.03 8.31
CA VAL A 42 3.71 -7.03 8.85
C VAL A 42 3.84 -5.85 7.88
N ALA A 43 3.93 -6.13 6.57
CA ALA A 43 3.99 -5.07 5.56
C ALA A 43 2.76 -4.16 5.60
N ILE A 44 1.56 -4.73 5.71
CA ILE A 44 0.29 -3.99 5.81
C ILE A 44 0.29 -3.08 7.05
N GLU A 45 0.70 -3.60 8.20
CA GLU A 45 0.78 -2.79 9.43
C GLU A 45 1.78 -1.64 9.30
N LEU A 46 2.97 -1.91 8.75
CA LEU A 46 3.98 -0.85 8.54
C LEU A 46 3.50 0.19 7.53
N TYR A 47 2.89 -0.19 6.40
CA TYR A 47 2.31 0.81 5.50
C TYR A 47 1.20 1.62 6.18
N THR A 48 0.41 1.00 7.05
CA THR A 48 -0.59 1.70 7.85
C THR A 48 0.06 2.74 8.75
N LYS A 49 1.15 2.40 9.43
CA LYS A 49 1.93 3.35 10.23
C LYS A 49 2.57 4.47 9.40
N ALA A 50 3.03 4.18 8.19
CA ALA A 50 3.51 5.22 7.28
C ALA A 50 2.38 6.20 6.90
N ILE A 51 1.18 5.69 6.61
CA ILE A 51 -0.01 6.48 6.27
C ILE A 51 -0.51 7.31 7.46
N GLU A 52 -0.47 6.77 8.68
CA GLU A 52 -0.82 7.51 9.91
C GLU A 52 0.09 8.73 10.12
N LEU A 53 1.37 8.64 9.72
CA LEU A 53 2.32 9.75 9.82
C LEU A 53 2.20 10.74 8.66
N ASP A 54 1.97 10.26 7.44
CA ASP A 54 1.76 11.08 6.25
C ASP A 54 0.76 10.43 5.29
N ASN A 55 -0.46 10.98 5.27
CA ASN A 55 -1.60 10.47 4.50
C ASN A 55 -1.73 11.11 3.11
N ASN A 56 -0.78 11.96 2.69
CA ASN A 56 -0.83 12.63 1.38
C ASN A 56 0.10 11.98 0.34
N VAL A 57 0.63 10.79 0.64
CA VAL A 57 1.56 10.08 -0.24
C VAL A 57 0.86 8.91 -0.94
N ALA A 58 0.51 9.09 -2.22
CA ALA A 58 -0.15 8.09 -3.06
C ALA A 58 0.58 6.73 -3.07
N LEU A 59 1.92 6.76 -3.03
CA LEU A 59 2.77 5.58 -3.01
C LEU A 59 2.45 4.63 -1.84
N PHE A 60 2.13 5.16 -0.65
CA PHE A 60 1.88 4.33 0.54
C PHE A 60 0.60 3.51 0.38
N TYR A 61 -0.50 4.16 0.00
CA TYR A 61 -1.77 3.50 -0.32
C TYR A 61 -1.60 2.50 -1.44
N GLY A 62 -0.90 2.88 -2.52
CA GLY A 62 -0.63 1.95 -3.61
C GLY A 62 0.11 0.69 -3.14
N ASN A 63 1.16 0.84 -2.33
CA ASN A 63 1.92 -0.33 -1.87
C ASN A 63 1.11 -1.21 -0.90
N ARG A 64 0.32 -0.61 0.00
CA ARG A 64 -0.58 -1.36 0.89
C ARG A 64 -1.72 -2.06 0.13
N SER A 65 -2.26 -1.43 -0.92
CA SER A 65 -3.19 -2.07 -1.86
C SER A 65 -2.62 -3.35 -2.46
N MET A 66 -1.36 -3.35 -2.89
CA MET A 66 -0.70 -4.56 -3.39
C MET A 66 -0.56 -5.63 -2.30
N ALA A 67 -0.23 -5.25 -1.06
CA ALA A 67 -0.17 -6.20 0.05
C ALA A 67 -1.55 -6.82 0.35
N TYR A 68 -2.63 -6.02 0.29
CA TYR A 68 -3.99 -6.52 0.39
C TYR A 68 -4.36 -7.47 -0.75
N LEU A 69 -3.95 -7.20 -2.00
CA LEU A 69 -4.14 -8.13 -3.11
C LEU A 69 -3.47 -9.49 -2.85
N LYS A 70 -2.25 -9.48 -2.30
CA LYS A 70 -1.52 -10.72 -1.95
C LYS A 70 -2.18 -11.51 -0.82
N LYS A 71 -2.95 -10.83 0.03
CA LYS A 71 -3.78 -11.43 1.10
C LYS A 71 -5.20 -11.74 0.66
N GLU A 72 -5.54 -11.54 -0.61
CA GLU A 72 -6.90 -11.69 -1.15
C GLU A 72 -7.95 -10.79 -0.49
N LEU A 73 -7.51 -9.70 0.14
CA LEU A 73 -8.35 -8.69 0.77
C LEU A 73 -8.77 -7.64 -0.28
N TYR A 74 -9.51 -8.08 -1.29
CA TYR A 74 -9.77 -7.30 -2.50
C TYR A 74 -10.56 -6.01 -2.26
N GLY A 75 -11.43 -5.97 -1.24
CA GLY A 75 -12.15 -4.75 -0.85
C GLY A 75 -11.20 -3.65 -0.37
N SER A 76 -10.33 -4.00 0.58
CA SER A 76 -9.31 -3.07 1.11
C SER A 76 -8.29 -2.68 0.03
N ALA A 77 -7.90 -3.61 -0.84
CA ALA A 77 -7.05 -3.31 -1.98
C ALA A 77 -7.67 -2.26 -2.92
N LEU A 78 -8.97 -2.38 -3.20
CA LEU A 78 -9.71 -1.45 -4.03
C LEU A 78 -9.81 -0.06 -3.38
N GLU A 79 -10.08 0.01 -2.08
CA GLU A 79 -10.14 1.28 -1.34
C GLU A 79 -8.79 2.02 -1.38
N ASP A 80 -7.69 1.33 -1.09
CA ASP A 80 -6.36 1.92 -1.12
C ASP A 80 -5.94 2.33 -2.55
N ALA A 81 -6.26 1.53 -3.57
CA ALA A 81 -5.96 1.91 -4.95
C ALA A 81 -6.75 3.15 -5.38
N ASN A 82 -8.00 3.31 -4.92
CA ASN A 82 -8.78 4.52 -5.15
C ASN A 82 -8.18 5.74 -4.42
N MET A 83 -7.72 5.57 -3.18
CA MET A 83 -7.08 6.66 -2.45
C MET A 83 -5.77 7.09 -3.12
N ALA A 84 -4.97 6.13 -3.58
CA ALA A 84 -3.75 6.41 -4.32
C ALA A 84 -4.03 7.26 -5.58
N LEU A 85 -5.05 6.90 -6.36
CA LEU A 85 -5.46 7.66 -7.57
C LEU A 85 -6.14 8.99 -7.25
N LYS A 86 -6.74 9.14 -6.06
CA LYS A 86 -7.27 10.43 -5.60
C LYS A 86 -6.14 11.42 -5.29
N LEU A 87 -5.05 10.93 -4.72
CA LEU A 87 -3.87 11.73 -4.37
C LEU A 87 -2.98 12.01 -5.60
N ASP A 88 -2.79 11.01 -6.45
CA ASP A 88 -2.01 11.09 -7.68
C ASP A 88 -2.76 10.39 -8.82
N PRO A 89 -3.52 11.16 -9.62
CA PRO A 89 -4.27 10.63 -10.76
C PRO A 89 -3.39 10.00 -11.84
N ASP A 90 -2.09 10.31 -11.89
CA ASP A 90 -1.17 9.78 -12.91
C ASP A 90 -0.42 8.53 -12.41
N TYR A 91 -0.75 8.04 -11.21
CA TYR A 91 -0.05 6.90 -10.61
C TYR A 91 -0.41 5.57 -11.29
N THR A 92 0.29 5.25 -12.37
CA THR A 92 0.06 4.06 -13.22
C THR A 92 -0.07 2.75 -12.44
N LYS A 93 0.75 2.52 -11.41
CA LYS A 93 0.68 1.29 -10.60
C LYS A 93 -0.62 1.19 -9.81
N ALA A 94 -1.24 2.30 -9.43
CA ALA A 94 -2.51 2.30 -8.71
C ALA A 94 -3.67 1.90 -9.63
N TYR A 95 -3.67 2.28 -10.91
CA TYR A 95 -4.61 1.75 -11.90
C TYR A 95 -4.50 0.23 -12.04
N TYR A 96 -3.29 -0.31 -12.19
CA TYR A 96 -3.08 -1.77 -12.25
C TYR A 96 -3.62 -2.48 -11.00
N ARG A 97 -3.33 -1.94 -9.81
CA ARG A 97 -3.81 -2.51 -8.54
C ARG A 97 -5.33 -2.47 -8.43
N ARG A 98 -5.94 -1.35 -8.83
CA ARG A 98 -7.41 -1.19 -8.85
C ARG A 98 -8.07 -2.15 -9.83
N ALA A 99 -7.51 -2.29 -11.03
CA ALA A 99 -7.96 -3.25 -12.03
C ALA A 99 -7.89 -4.69 -11.52
N ALA A 100 -6.78 -5.08 -10.87
CA ALA A 100 -6.63 -6.40 -10.28
C ALA A 100 -7.66 -6.66 -9.18
N ALA A 101 -7.93 -5.67 -8.31
CA ALA A 101 -8.96 -5.77 -7.28
C ALA A 101 -10.36 -5.89 -7.90
N TYR A 102 -10.67 -5.09 -8.92
CA TYR A 102 -11.93 -5.19 -9.65
C TYR A 102 -12.11 -6.56 -10.31
N MET A 103 -11.06 -7.10 -10.91
CA MET A 103 -11.07 -8.42 -11.54
C MET A 103 -11.40 -9.51 -10.52
N ALA A 104 -10.73 -9.50 -9.37
CA ALA A 104 -10.98 -10.46 -8.28
C ALA A 104 -12.39 -10.33 -7.69
N LEU A 105 -12.98 -9.13 -7.71
CA LEU A 105 -14.36 -8.87 -7.28
C LEU A 105 -15.40 -9.11 -8.39
N GLY A 106 -15.02 -9.63 -9.56
CA GLY A 106 -15.92 -9.90 -10.69
C GLY A 106 -16.39 -8.65 -11.44
N LYS A 107 -15.82 -7.47 -11.17
CA LYS A 107 -16.16 -6.18 -11.78
C LYS A 107 -15.40 -5.94 -13.08
N LEU A 108 -15.53 -6.87 -14.03
CA LEU A 108 -14.70 -6.97 -15.24
C LEU A 108 -14.70 -5.69 -16.11
N LYS A 109 -15.85 -5.03 -16.26
CA LYS A 109 -15.94 -3.78 -17.05
C LYS A 109 -15.10 -2.65 -16.46
N LEU A 110 -15.03 -2.56 -15.14
CA LEU A 110 -14.23 -1.55 -14.45
C LEU A 110 -12.74 -1.90 -14.51
N ALA A 111 -12.40 -3.19 -14.37
CA ALA A 111 -11.02 -3.65 -14.53
C ALA A 111 -10.46 -3.33 -15.92
N LEU A 112 -11.23 -3.61 -16.99
CA LEU A 112 -10.81 -3.32 -18.36
C LEU A 112 -10.52 -1.82 -18.57
N LYS A 113 -11.43 -0.96 -18.08
CA LYS A 113 -11.25 0.50 -18.15
C LYS A 113 -9.94 0.96 -17.50
N ASP A 114 -9.60 0.40 -16.34
CA ASP A 114 -8.35 0.75 -15.65
C ASP A 114 -7.11 0.18 -16.35
N TYR A 115 -7.19 -0.99 -16.98
CA TYR A 115 -6.09 -1.51 -17.78
C TYR A 115 -5.84 -0.68 -19.05
N ASP A 116 -6.89 -0.24 -19.73
CA ASP A 116 -6.77 0.61 -20.92
C ASP A 116 -6.12 1.96 -20.58
N ALA A 117 -6.40 2.51 -19.40
CA ALA A 117 -5.79 3.74 -18.91
C ALA A 117 -4.27 3.64 -18.67
N VAL A 118 -3.70 2.43 -18.60
CA VAL A 118 -2.26 2.19 -18.41
C VAL A 118 -1.51 2.05 -19.74
N ILE A 119 -2.21 1.73 -20.83
CA ILE A 119 -1.61 1.40 -22.14
C ILE A 119 -1.58 2.61 -23.09
N THR A 120 -2.36 3.65 -22.79
CA THR A 120 -2.55 4.84 -23.64
C THR A 120 -1.66 5.99 -23.17
#